data_AF-A0A2U2CLR5-F1
#
_entry.id   AF-A0A2U2CLR5-F1
#
_cell.length_a   1.000
_cell.length_b   1.000
_cell.length_c   1.000
_cell.angle_alpha   90.00
_cell.angle_beta   90.00
_cell.angle_gamma   90.00
#
_symmetry.space_group_name_H-M   'P 1'
#
loop_
_entity.id
_entity.type
_entity.pdbx_description
1 polymer ?
#
loop_
_entity_poly.entity_id
_entity_poly.type
_entity_poly.pdbx_seq_one_letter_code
_entity_poly.pdbx_strand_id
1 'polypeptide(L)'
;MPTRIRLSRAKGWRKPEGAVVVSRPTLWRNPFVVGRDGTRAQVVYRYAALMAGYIVARADPDPDEQRMLYEHVHGNLDRIRGRDLCCWCALDGPCHAEVLLALANRPAGEPLDLERFWAEPARTELMIHIRDMDRMAQQAAAGELR
;
A
#
# COMPACT_ATOMS: atom_id res chain seq x y z
N MET A 1 5.62 -0.40 19.78
CA MET A 1 5.26 -0.06 18.39
C MET A 1 4.79 -1.33 17.69
N PRO A 2 3.70 -1.30 16.92
CA PRO A 2 3.22 -2.48 16.20
C PRO A 2 4.18 -2.87 15.08
N THR A 3 4.27 -4.16 14.81
CA THR A 3 5.27 -4.75 13.93
C THR A 3 4.63 -5.66 12.89
N ARG A 4 5.40 -5.92 11.83
CA ARG A 4 5.03 -6.88 10.80
C ARG A 4 5.51 -8.27 11.18
N ILE A 5 4.66 -9.26 10.96
CA ILE A 5 4.92 -10.67 11.24
C ILE A 5 4.75 -11.48 9.96
N ARG A 6 5.69 -12.40 9.69
CA ARG A 6 5.54 -13.36 8.60
C ARG A 6 4.68 -14.54 9.07
N LEU A 7 3.58 -14.79 8.37
CA LEU A 7 2.78 -16.01 8.52
C LEU A 7 3.64 -17.24 8.23
N SER A 8 3.41 -18.33 8.96
CA SER A 8 4.16 -19.57 8.79
C SER A 8 3.23 -20.78 8.82
N ARG A 9 3.59 -21.79 8.01
CA ARG A 9 2.98 -23.13 8.05
C ARG A 9 3.81 -24.13 8.86
N ALA A 10 4.91 -23.69 9.47
CA ALA A 10 5.75 -24.57 10.28
C ALA A 10 4.92 -25.22 11.40
N LYS A 11 5.16 -26.51 11.64
CA LYS A 11 4.49 -27.27 12.70
C LYS A 11 4.66 -26.55 14.04
N GLY A 12 3.56 -26.34 14.75
CA GLY A 12 3.56 -25.65 16.05
C GLY A 12 3.47 -24.12 15.97
N TRP A 13 3.61 -23.51 14.79
CA TRP A 13 3.45 -22.06 14.67
C TRP A 13 2.00 -21.64 14.98
N ARG A 14 1.86 -20.53 15.70
CA ARG A 14 0.58 -19.90 16.01
C ARG A 14 0.70 -18.40 15.74
N LYS A 15 -0.35 -17.84 15.14
CA LYS A 15 -0.48 -16.40 14.98
C LYS A 15 -0.51 -15.78 16.38
N PRO A 16 0.31 -14.76 16.69
CA PRO A 16 0.23 -14.08 17.97
C PRO A 16 -1.17 -13.53 18.25
N GLU A 17 -1.49 -13.46 19.54
CA GLU A 17 -2.73 -12.86 20.01
C GLU A 17 -2.79 -11.39 19.60
N GLY A 18 -3.99 -10.88 19.27
CA GLY A 18 -4.18 -9.51 18.81
C GLY A 18 -3.68 -9.21 17.38
N ALA A 19 -2.76 -9.99 16.82
CA ALA A 19 -2.23 -9.75 15.47
C ALA A 19 -3.30 -9.97 14.38
N VAL A 20 -3.36 -9.09 13.38
CA VAL A 20 -4.37 -9.10 12.31
C VAL A 20 -3.78 -9.67 11.02
N VAL A 21 -4.50 -10.58 10.36
CA VAL A 21 -4.08 -11.12 9.06
C VAL A 21 -4.48 -10.14 7.96
N VAL A 22 -3.50 -9.72 7.16
CA VAL A 22 -3.68 -8.78 6.03
C VAL A 22 -3.34 -9.40 4.68
N SER A 23 -3.30 -10.74 4.61
CA SER A 23 -2.89 -11.47 3.41
C SER A 23 -3.91 -11.41 2.26
N ARG A 24 -3.54 -11.96 1.09
CA ARG A 24 -4.30 -11.94 -0.17
C ARG A 24 -5.82 -12.21 -0.09
N PRO A 25 -6.33 -13.15 0.74
CA PRO A 25 -7.78 -13.40 0.84
C PRO A 25 -8.58 -12.30 1.55
N THR A 26 -7.93 -11.24 2.04
CA THR A 26 -8.57 -10.15 2.78
C THR A 26 -8.71 -8.90 1.93
N LEU A 27 -9.54 -7.95 2.38
CA LEU A 27 -9.62 -6.61 1.80
C LEU A 27 -8.45 -5.69 2.22
N TRP A 28 -7.57 -6.16 3.10
CA TRP A 28 -6.28 -5.52 3.42
C TRP A 28 -5.17 -5.89 2.43
N ARG A 29 -5.47 -6.69 1.40
CA ARG A 29 -4.48 -7.20 0.45
C ARG A 29 -3.83 -6.08 -0.35
N ASN A 30 -2.61 -6.36 -0.84
CA ASN A 30 -2.11 -5.67 -2.01
C ASN A 30 -2.83 -6.22 -3.27
N PRO A 31 -3.53 -5.37 -4.04
CA PRO A 31 -4.13 -5.76 -5.31
C PRO A 31 -3.09 -6.12 -6.39
N PHE A 32 -1.92 -5.48 -6.35
CA PHE A 32 -0.86 -5.65 -7.33
C PHE A 32 -0.06 -6.93 -7.07
N VAL A 33 0.23 -7.66 -8.14
CA VAL A 33 0.81 -9.01 -8.14
C VAL A 33 2.27 -8.96 -8.58
N VAL A 34 3.16 -9.50 -7.75
CA VAL A 34 4.59 -9.64 -8.08
C VAL A 34 4.75 -10.49 -9.36
N GLY A 35 5.58 -10.02 -10.29
CA GLY A 35 5.81 -10.66 -11.59
C GLY A 35 4.87 -10.19 -12.69
N ARG A 36 3.60 -9.95 -12.38
CA ARG A 36 2.62 -9.37 -13.33
C ARG A 36 2.72 -7.84 -13.37
N ASP A 37 2.69 -7.21 -12.19
CA ASP A 37 2.60 -5.76 -12.03
C ASP A 37 3.94 -5.12 -11.64
N GLY A 38 5.01 -5.92 -11.66
CA GLY A 38 6.37 -5.51 -11.38
C GLY A 38 7.05 -6.34 -10.28
N THR A 39 8.23 -5.86 -9.87
CA THR A 39 8.99 -6.39 -8.75
C THR A 39 8.25 -6.20 -7.43
N ARG A 40 8.68 -6.92 -6.39
CA ARG A 40 8.15 -6.77 -5.03
C ARG A 40 8.17 -5.32 -4.52
N ALA A 41 9.24 -4.57 -4.80
CA ALA A 41 9.33 -3.16 -4.43
C ALA A 41 8.31 -2.30 -5.19
N GLN A 42 8.21 -2.48 -6.51
CA GLN A 42 7.26 -1.74 -7.35
C GLN A 42 5.82 -1.98 -6.94
N VAL A 43 5.39 -3.22 -6.67
CA VAL A 43 4.00 -3.50 -6.27
C VAL A 43 3.67 -2.99 -4.87
N VAL A 44 4.64 -2.97 -3.95
CA VAL A 44 4.45 -2.35 -2.63
C VAL A 44 4.34 -0.83 -2.76
N TYR A 45 5.16 -0.22 -3.62
CA TYR A 45 5.06 1.20 -3.89
C TYR A 45 3.72 1.58 -4.54
N ARG A 46 3.26 0.83 -5.56
CA ARG A 46 1.93 1.04 -6.16
C ARG A 46 0.83 0.94 -5.11
N TYR A 47 0.96 0.02 -4.16
CA TYR A 47 0.01 -0.07 -3.05
C TYR A 47 0.08 1.15 -2.12
N ALA A 48 1.27 1.64 -1.79
CA ALA A 48 1.43 2.87 -1.03
C ALA A 48 0.79 4.07 -1.75
N ALA A 49 1.04 4.20 -3.06
CA ALA A 49 0.42 5.24 -3.90
C ALA A 49 -1.12 5.11 -3.91
N LEU A 50 -1.64 3.90 -4.07
CA LEU A 50 -3.09 3.66 -3.97
C LEU A 50 -3.63 4.12 -2.62
N MET A 51 -2.97 3.77 -1.51
CA MET A 51 -3.38 4.21 -0.18
C MET A 51 -3.25 5.73 0.04
N ALA A 52 -2.39 6.40 -0.72
CA ALA A 52 -2.29 7.86 -0.76
C ALA A 52 -3.33 8.51 -1.69
N GLY A 53 -4.17 7.73 -2.39
CA GLY A 53 -5.27 8.22 -3.23
C GLY A 53 -4.98 8.20 -4.74
N TYR A 54 -3.81 7.69 -5.16
CA TYR A 54 -3.46 7.60 -6.58
C TYR A 54 -4.05 6.33 -7.20
N ILE A 55 -5.05 6.49 -8.08
CA ILE A 55 -5.66 5.39 -8.84
C ILE A 55 -4.89 5.18 -10.16
N VAL A 56 -4.50 3.93 -10.44
CA VAL A 56 -3.80 3.58 -11.68
C VAL A 56 -4.83 3.24 -12.77
N ALA A 57 -5.05 4.17 -13.70
CA ALA A 57 -6.14 4.11 -14.69
C ALA A 57 -6.10 2.90 -15.64
N ARG A 58 -4.92 2.32 -15.92
CA ARG A 58 -4.73 1.19 -16.86
C ARG A 58 -4.09 -0.03 -16.19
N ALA A 59 -4.37 -0.25 -14.91
CA ALA A 59 -3.89 -1.44 -14.20
C ALA A 59 -4.96 -2.53 -14.12
N ASP A 60 -4.50 -3.77 -13.97
CA ASP A 60 -5.26 -4.84 -13.32
C ASP A 60 -4.76 -4.88 -11.85
N PRO A 61 -5.64 -4.71 -10.84
CA PRO A 61 -7.09 -4.61 -10.99
C PRO A 61 -7.55 -3.23 -11.47
N ASP A 62 -8.78 -3.20 -12.01
CA ASP A 62 -9.37 -2.01 -12.59
C ASP A 62 -9.56 -0.85 -11.57
N PRO A 63 -9.80 0.39 -12.05
CA PRO A 63 -9.96 1.54 -11.18
C PRO A 63 -11.08 1.44 -10.13
N ASP A 64 -12.14 0.68 -10.38
CA ASP A 64 -13.27 0.55 -9.46
C ASP A 64 -12.90 -0.41 -8.31
N GLU A 65 -12.21 -1.51 -8.59
CA GLU A 65 -11.65 -2.38 -7.55
C GLU A 65 -10.60 -1.64 -6.71
N GLN A 66 -9.75 -0.82 -7.34
CA GLN A 66 -8.80 0.02 -6.62
C GLN A 66 -9.49 0.98 -5.66
N ARG A 67 -10.58 1.63 -6.10
CA ARG A 67 -11.39 2.53 -5.27
C ARG A 67 -12.06 1.80 -4.12
N MET A 68 -12.66 0.64 -4.37
CA MET A 68 -13.26 -0.19 -3.32
C MET A 68 -12.24 -0.57 -2.25
N LEU A 69 -11.02 -0.97 -2.65
CA LEU A 69 -9.95 -1.30 -1.71
C LEU A 69 -9.48 -0.08 -0.91
N TYR A 70 -9.32 1.07 -1.56
CA TYR A 70 -8.99 2.33 -0.89
C TYR A 70 -10.04 2.67 0.18
N GLU A 71 -11.32 2.68 -0.19
CA GLU A 71 -12.44 2.98 0.70
C GLU A 71 -12.50 1.99 1.87
N HIS A 72 -12.33 0.70 1.59
CA HIS A 72 -12.32 -0.32 2.64
C HIS A 72 -11.18 -0.09 3.64
N VAL A 73 -9.96 0.13 3.15
CA VAL A 73 -8.79 0.31 4.03
C VAL A 73 -8.96 1.55 4.89
N HIS A 74 -9.28 2.71 4.27
CA HIS A 74 -9.44 3.96 4.99
C HIS A 74 -10.62 3.95 5.97
N GLY A 75 -11.75 3.33 5.59
CA GLY A 75 -12.92 3.18 6.46
C GLY A 75 -12.74 2.20 7.62
N ASN A 76 -11.63 1.46 7.69
CA ASN A 76 -11.43 0.42 8.70
C ASN A 76 -10.11 0.54 9.48
N LEU A 77 -9.34 1.64 9.36
CA LEU A 77 -8.00 1.76 9.97
C LEU A 77 -7.98 1.49 11.48
N ASP A 78 -9.04 1.81 12.22
CA ASP A 78 -9.11 1.56 13.66
C ASP A 78 -9.09 0.07 14.02
N ARG A 79 -9.44 -0.82 13.08
CA ARG A 79 -9.36 -2.27 13.27
C ARG A 79 -7.92 -2.79 13.29
N ILE A 80 -6.97 -2.03 12.78
CA ILE A 80 -5.55 -2.39 12.68
C ILE A 80 -4.61 -1.43 13.42
N ARG A 81 -5.12 -0.26 13.84
CA ARG A 81 -4.38 0.71 14.67
C ARG A 81 -3.87 0.04 15.94
N GLY A 82 -2.58 0.23 16.24
CA GLY A 82 -1.94 -0.35 17.41
C GLY A 82 -1.72 -1.87 17.39
N ARG A 83 -1.99 -2.57 16.27
CA ARG A 83 -1.91 -4.04 16.19
C ARG A 83 -0.81 -4.51 15.25
N ASP A 84 -0.20 -5.64 15.60
CA ASP A 84 0.74 -6.32 14.70
C ASP A 84 0.02 -6.86 13.46
N LEU A 85 0.67 -6.80 12.30
CA LEU A 85 0.08 -7.23 11.02
C LEU A 85 0.81 -8.45 10.44
N CYS A 86 0.04 -9.44 10.02
CA CYS A 86 0.51 -10.71 9.52
C CYS A 86 0.34 -10.84 7.99
N CYS A 87 1.44 -11.10 7.29
CA CYS A 87 1.47 -11.37 5.84
C CYS A 87 2.41 -12.54 5.50
N TRP A 88 2.31 -13.12 4.31
CA TRP A 88 3.21 -14.18 3.83
C TRP A 88 4.57 -13.68 3.31
N CYS A 89 4.75 -12.36 3.07
CA CYS A 89 6.00 -11.82 2.51
C CYS A 89 7.21 -12.10 3.42
N ALA A 90 8.36 -12.44 2.81
CA ALA A 90 9.64 -12.65 3.51
C ALA A 90 10.14 -11.37 4.21
N LEU A 91 10.68 -11.46 5.42
CA LEU A 91 10.97 -10.29 6.28
C LEU A 91 12.12 -9.40 5.76
N ASP A 92 12.92 -9.89 4.83
CA ASP A 92 14.09 -9.25 4.21
C ASP A 92 13.75 -8.31 3.05
N GLY A 93 12.61 -7.62 3.10
CA GLY A 93 12.24 -6.68 2.05
C GLY A 93 10.86 -6.05 2.23
N PRO A 94 10.45 -5.17 1.30
CA PRO A 94 9.25 -4.35 1.45
C PRO A 94 7.99 -5.20 1.49
N CYS A 95 6.98 -4.77 2.24
CA CYS A 95 5.70 -5.45 2.35
C CYS A 95 4.55 -4.47 2.47
N HIS A 96 3.40 -4.85 1.92
CA HIS A 96 2.18 -4.04 2.03
C HIS A 96 1.68 -3.90 3.48
N ALA A 97 2.03 -4.84 4.36
CA ALA A 97 1.76 -4.70 5.79
C ALA A 97 2.48 -3.49 6.42
N GLU A 98 3.65 -3.10 5.90
CA GLU A 98 4.37 -1.91 6.38
C GLU A 98 3.67 -0.62 5.93
N VAL A 99 3.08 -0.62 4.73
CA VAL A 99 2.20 0.46 4.27
C VAL A 99 1.01 0.63 5.21
N LEU A 100 0.32 -0.47 5.53
CA LEU A 100 -0.82 -0.45 6.46
C LEU A 100 -0.42 -0.02 7.88
N LEU A 101 0.75 -0.47 8.37
CA LEU A 101 1.27 -0.04 9.67
C LEU A 101 1.56 1.47 9.69
N ALA A 102 2.19 2.00 8.65
CA ALA A 102 2.43 3.43 8.54
C ALA A 102 1.12 4.21 8.45
N LEU A 103 0.19 3.76 7.60
CA LEU A 103 -1.11 4.39 7.39
C LEU A 103 -1.94 4.40 8.68
N ALA A 104 -2.05 3.29 9.39
CA ALA A 104 -2.90 3.17 10.57
C ALA A 104 -2.32 3.83 11.83
N ASN A 105 -1.01 4.11 11.89
CA ASN A 105 -0.36 4.63 13.09
C ASN A 105 0.30 6.01 12.90
N ARG A 106 0.10 6.68 11.76
CA ARG A 106 0.53 8.07 11.55
C ARG A 106 -0.33 9.06 12.34
N PRO A 107 0.18 10.28 12.63
CA PRO A 107 -0.63 11.35 13.20
C PRO A 107 -1.87 11.66 12.35
N ALA A 108 -2.97 12.00 13.00
CA ALA A 108 -4.21 12.31 12.31
C ALA A 108 -4.03 13.55 11.40
N GLY A 109 -4.51 13.46 10.15
CA GLY A 109 -4.42 14.54 9.18
C GLY A 109 -3.10 14.61 8.40
N GLU A 110 -2.09 13.83 8.75
CA GLU A 110 -0.85 13.77 7.97
C GLU A 110 -1.00 12.85 6.75
N PRO A 111 -0.41 13.19 5.58
CA PRO A 111 -0.38 12.30 4.43
C PRO A 111 0.51 11.07 4.68
N LEU A 112 0.32 10.02 3.89
CA LEU A 112 1.25 8.89 3.89
C LEU A 112 2.57 9.34 3.22
N ASP A 113 3.68 9.21 3.92
CA ASP A 113 5.01 9.43 3.34
C ASP A 113 5.34 8.35 2.31
N LEU A 114 5.22 8.69 1.02
CA LEU A 114 5.49 7.78 -0.09
C LEU A 114 6.99 7.53 -0.31
N GLU A 115 7.86 8.48 0.07
CA GLU A 115 9.30 8.35 -0.10
C GLU A 115 9.85 7.18 0.73
N ARG A 116 9.22 6.89 1.88
CA ARG A 116 9.52 5.71 2.70
C ARG A 116 9.41 4.38 1.94
N PHE A 117 8.54 4.30 0.94
CA PHE A 117 8.27 3.08 0.17
C PHE A 117 8.95 3.10 -1.20
N TRP A 118 9.67 4.16 -1.52
CA TRP A 118 10.37 4.35 -2.77
C TRP A 118 11.81 3.82 -2.67
N ALA A 119 12.08 2.66 -3.27
CA ALA A 119 13.41 2.07 -3.35
C ALA A 119 13.86 1.87 -4.81
N GLU A 120 15.11 2.23 -5.12
CA GLU A 120 15.77 1.94 -6.41
C GLU A 120 15.80 0.43 -6.70
N PRO A 121 15.49 -0.06 -7.93
CA PRO A 121 15.40 0.68 -9.19
C PRO A 121 13.97 1.06 -9.63
N ALA A 122 13.02 1.26 -8.71
CA ALA A 122 11.65 1.68 -9.07
C ALA A 122 11.57 3.07 -9.75
N ARG A 123 12.71 3.78 -9.90
CA ARG A 123 12.80 5.15 -10.40
C ARG A 123 12.50 5.33 -11.89
N THR A 124 12.73 4.34 -12.75
CA THR A 124 12.78 4.63 -14.19
C THR A 124 11.43 4.58 -14.92
N GLU A 125 10.43 3.82 -14.43
CA GLU A 125 9.17 3.62 -15.18
C GLU A 125 7.94 4.32 -14.57
N LEU A 126 7.89 4.54 -13.24
CA LEU A 126 6.71 5.16 -12.60
C LEU A 126 6.80 6.70 -12.46
N MET A 127 8.01 7.27 -12.51
CA MET A 127 8.22 8.72 -12.36
C MET A 127 7.58 9.55 -13.48
N ILE A 128 7.38 8.98 -14.67
CA ILE A 128 6.76 9.71 -15.77
C ILE A 128 5.28 9.99 -15.46
N HIS A 129 4.58 9.13 -14.73
CA HIS A 129 3.12 9.29 -14.56
C HIS A 129 2.71 10.00 -13.26
N ILE A 130 3.41 9.79 -12.13
CA ILE A 130 2.98 10.40 -10.84
C ILE A 130 3.36 11.88 -10.75
N ARG A 131 4.57 12.27 -11.19
CA ARG A 131 4.98 13.68 -11.19
C ARG A 131 4.18 14.53 -12.18
N ASP A 132 3.79 13.94 -13.30
CA ASP A 132 2.90 14.60 -14.26
C ASP A 132 1.48 14.72 -13.69
N MET A 133 0.97 13.72 -12.96
CA MET A 133 -0.34 13.83 -12.31
C MET A 133 -0.37 14.85 -11.16
N ASP A 134 0.68 14.92 -10.31
CA ASP A 134 0.78 15.95 -9.27
C ASP A 134 0.89 17.35 -9.91
N ARG A 135 1.66 17.49 -10.99
CA ARG A 135 1.77 18.74 -11.75
C ARG A 135 0.45 19.11 -12.42
N MET A 136 -0.26 18.16 -13.02
CA MET A 136 -1.58 18.37 -13.63
C MET A 136 -2.65 18.70 -12.59
N ALA A 137 -2.63 18.05 -11.43
CA ALA A 137 -3.53 18.36 -10.32
C ALA A 137 -3.26 19.76 -9.76
N GLN A 138 -1.99 20.15 -9.64
CA GLN A 138 -1.59 21.50 -9.25
C GLN A 138 -2.00 22.55 -10.31
N GLN A 139 -1.85 22.26 -11.60
CA GLN A 139 -2.27 23.14 -12.70
C GLN A 139 -3.79 23.27 -12.82
N ALA A 140 -4.53 22.18 -12.60
CA ALA A 140 -5.99 22.18 -12.56
C ALA A 140 -6.52 22.95 -11.34
N ALA A 141 -5.88 22.80 -10.17
CA ALA A 141 -6.20 23.59 -8.98
C ALA A 141 -5.84 25.08 -9.14
N ALA A 142 -4.84 25.41 -9.96
CA ALA A 142 -4.47 26.78 -10.29
C ALA A 142 -5.35 27.42 -11.38
N GLY A 143 -6.29 26.67 -11.99
CA GLY A 143 -7.16 27.19 -13.05
C GLY A 143 -6.47 27.47 -14.38
N GLU A 144 -5.29 26.88 -14.62
CA GLU A 144 -4.42 27.20 -15.77
C GLU A 144 -4.64 26.30 -17.00
N LEU A 145 -5.60 25.37 -16.96
CA LEU A 145 -5.98 24.54 -18.11
C LEU A 145 -7.18 25.13 -18.84
N ARG A 146 -6.90 25.79 -19.98
CA ARG A 146 -7.86 26.06 -21.07
C ARG A 146 -7.78 24.98 -22.13
#